data_AF-A0A5E4J323-F1
#
_entry.id   AF-A0A5E4J323-F1
#
_cell.length_a   1.000
_cell.length_b   1.000
_cell.length_c   1.000
_cell.angle_alpha   90.00
_cell.angle_beta   90.00
_cell.angle_gamma   90.00
#
_symmetry.space_group_name_H-M   'P 1'
#
loop_
_entity.id
_entity.type
_entity.pdbx_description
1 polymer ?
#
loop_
_entity_poly.entity_id
_entity_poly.type
_entity_poly.pdbx_seq_one_letter_code
_entity_poly.pdbx_strand_id
1 'polypeptide(L)'
;MLPVLNAIGFYAMTCHWDFAYGPKGLLSLQRELKYPILAINCYEKNTGDLVFPPFTVLERSGLLVGIIGIASNIVDKVMPDHFSKGLSFTLGREELPLYIKEMQHERVDLIIVISHLGFPQDVLLAQEVAGVDLWLSGHTHNRLYQPLYVNGAAIIQSGCHASFLGRIDLELEGGRISQLHHQLLPVTENIAPHPEVEENICRQLQPHRVFLERIVGKTRTHLNRNTVLESSMDNFLLQSLIDLTGADVAFCNGWRYGAPIPAGSMTANDLYNIIPSDPPVSHVKLFGREIWEMMEENLERTFSCNPYNQMGGYVKRCLGLNIYFKIENPKGCRIQEMFIRGKRLLPDATYSAAFVTVQGIPLKYGRDRVDLEIRAVEAMERLLAKQAVNSDLMGSIVAV
;
A
#
# COMPACT_ATOMS: atom_id res chain seq x y z
N MET A 1 -1.25 1.01 19.08
CA MET A 1 -1.04 2.26 18.30
C MET A 1 -1.90 3.43 18.79
N LEU A 2 -3.17 3.24 19.16
CA LEU A 2 -4.08 4.36 19.53
C LEU A 2 -3.49 5.42 20.48
N PRO A 3 -2.83 5.10 21.60
CA PRO A 3 -2.26 6.12 22.48
C PRO A 3 -1.19 6.98 21.79
N VAL A 4 -0.35 6.35 20.97
CA VAL A 4 0.71 7.00 20.19
C VAL A 4 0.09 7.91 19.12
N LEU A 5 -0.87 7.41 18.35
CA LEU A 5 -1.56 8.18 17.31
C LEU A 5 -2.30 9.40 17.88
N ASN A 6 -2.98 9.23 19.01
CA ASN A 6 -3.68 10.32 19.69
C ASN A 6 -2.73 11.36 20.31
N ALA A 7 -1.50 10.98 20.65
CA ALA A 7 -0.47 11.91 21.15
C ALA A 7 0.15 12.76 20.04
N ILE A 8 0.19 12.26 18.79
CA ILE A 8 0.69 13.03 17.64
C ILE A 8 -0.24 14.22 17.31
N GLY A 9 -1.55 14.10 17.58
CA GLY A 9 -2.49 15.21 17.46
C GLY A 9 -2.88 15.55 16.02
N PHE A 10 -3.15 14.53 15.19
CA PHE A 10 -3.69 14.73 13.84
C PHE A 10 -5.06 15.44 13.86
N TYR A 11 -5.39 16.14 12.77
CA TYR A 11 -6.69 16.76 12.58
C TYR A 11 -7.69 15.90 11.81
N ALA A 12 -7.20 15.04 10.92
CA ALA A 12 -7.99 14.09 10.16
C ALA A 12 -7.07 13.02 9.55
N MET A 13 -7.64 11.90 9.15
CA MET A 13 -6.99 10.90 8.30
C MET A 13 -7.97 10.33 7.27
N THR A 14 -7.45 9.66 6.25
CA THR A 14 -8.24 8.74 5.41
C THR A 14 -7.66 7.33 5.51
N CYS A 15 -8.28 6.33 4.89
CA CYS A 15 -8.02 4.92 5.20
C CYS A 15 -7.72 4.04 3.97
N HIS A 16 -6.96 2.98 4.22
CA HIS A 16 -6.68 1.92 3.25
C HIS A 16 -6.39 0.58 3.95
N TRP A 17 -5.16 0.36 4.41
CA TRP A 17 -4.80 -0.87 5.13
C TRP A 17 -5.45 -0.99 6.51
N ASP A 18 -6.01 0.11 7.02
CA ASP A 18 -6.83 0.16 8.24
C ASP A 18 -8.03 -0.81 8.18
N PHE A 19 -8.54 -1.08 6.97
CA PHE A 19 -9.59 -2.08 6.75
C PHE A 19 -9.12 -3.53 7.00
N ALA A 20 -7.84 -3.78 7.27
CA ALA A 20 -7.37 -5.09 7.72
C ALA A 20 -8.00 -5.53 9.05
N TYR A 21 -8.46 -4.59 9.88
CA TYR A 21 -9.27 -4.88 11.08
C TYR A 21 -10.73 -5.22 10.74
N GLY A 22 -11.11 -5.20 9.46
CA GLY A 22 -12.48 -5.27 8.97
C GLY A 22 -13.29 -4.00 9.26
N PRO A 23 -14.44 -3.80 8.60
CA PRO A 23 -15.26 -2.60 8.77
C PRO A 23 -15.67 -2.34 10.24
N LYS A 24 -16.08 -3.41 10.96
CA LYS A 24 -16.48 -3.30 12.36
C LYS A 24 -15.30 -2.94 13.28
N GLY A 25 -14.13 -3.53 13.04
CA GLY A 25 -12.93 -3.25 13.83
C GLY A 25 -12.47 -1.81 13.64
N LEU A 26 -12.43 -1.34 12.38
CA LEU A 26 -12.07 0.04 12.07
C LEU A 26 -13.04 1.06 12.68
N LEU A 27 -14.35 0.81 12.60
CA LEU A 27 -15.36 1.68 13.24
C LEU A 27 -15.24 1.70 14.77
N SER A 28 -14.82 0.59 15.38
CA SER A 28 -14.50 0.56 16.81
C SER A 28 -13.29 1.44 17.12
N LEU A 29 -12.21 1.31 16.36
CA LEU A 29 -10.99 2.10 16.53
C LEU A 29 -11.24 3.60 16.32
N GLN A 30 -12.06 3.98 15.34
CA GLN A 30 -12.41 5.38 15.10
C GLN A 30 -13.02 6.06 16.33
N ARG A 31 -13.81 5.34 17.14
CA ARG A 31 -14.42 5.90 18.37
C ARG A 31 -13.39 6.24 19.44
N GLU A 32 -12.20 5.66 19.35
CA GLU A 32 -11.08 5.88 20.27
C GLU A 32 -10.06 6.90 19.72
N LEU A 33 -10.14 7.24 18.43
CA LEU A 33 -9.33 8.30 17.83
C LEU A 33 -9.85 9.68 18.23
N LYS A 34 -8.93 10.61 18.50
CA LYS A 34 -9.25 12.02 18.81
C LYS A 34 -9.53 12.88 17.57
N TYR A 35 -9.55 12.26 16.39
CA TYR A 35 -9.72 12.92 15.10
C TYR A 35 -10.51 12.01 14.15
N PRO A 36 -11.24 12.59 13.18
CA PRO A 36 -12.06 11.81 12.27
C PRO A 36 -11.24 11.05 11.22
N ILE A 37 -11.77 9.88 10.85
CA ILE A 37 -11.48 9.25 9.56
C ILE A 37 -12.47 9.84 8.55
N LEU A 38 -11.97 10.32 7.41
CA LEU A 38 -12.74 10.97 6.37
C LEU A 38 -12.75 10.12 5.09
N ALA A 39 -13.92 9.97 4.47
CA ALA A 39 -14.06 9.32 3.16
C ALA A 39 -15.38 9.72 2.48
N ILE A 40 -15.29 10.37 1.32
CA ILE A 40 -16.43 10.68 0.45
C ILE A 40 -16.88 9.48 -0.40
N ASN A 41 -16.09 8.42 -0.45
CA ASN A 41 -16.22 7.34 -1.43
C ASN A 41 -16.43 5.96 -0.81
N CYS A 42 -16.77 5.89 0.48
CA CYS A 42 -16.96 4.62 1.21
C CYS A 42 -18.40 4.49 1.69
N TYR A 43 -19.14 3.56 1.10
CA TYR A 43 -20.58 3.40 1.31
C TYR A 43 -20.94 2.05 1.92
N GLU A 44 -21.97 2.01 2.76
CA GLU A 44 -22.61 0.77 3.16
C GLU A 44 -23.55 0.28 2.05
N LYS A 45 -23.36 -0.96 1.58
CA LYS A 45 -24.09 -1.52 0.42
C LYS A 45 -25.61 -1.61 0.62
N ASN A 46 -26.07 -1.76 1.85
CA ASN A 46 -27.48 -2.00 2.13
C ASN A 46 -28.31 -0.70 2.16
N THR A 47 -27.71 0.37 2.66
CA THR A 47 -28.37 1.67 2.87
C THR A 47 -28.01 2.67 1.79
N GLY A 48 -26.81 2.56 1.22
CA GLY A 48 -26.23 3.59 0.36
C GLY A 48 -25.67 4.77 1.13
N ASP A 49 -25.61 4.69 2.46
CA ASP A 49 -25.10 5.75 3.33
C ASP A 49 -23.57 5.76 3.37
N LEU A 50 -22.97 6.94 3.56
CA LEU A 50 -21.56 7.08 3.82
C LEU A 50 -21.20 6.46 5.18
N VAL A 51 -20.12 5.69 5.20
CA VAL A 51 -19.61 5.06 6.43
C VAL A 51 -18.84 6.05 7.31
N PHE A 52 -18.16 7.00 6.67
CA PHE A 52 -17.34 8.01 7.33
C PHE A 52 -17.85 9.40 6.97
N PRO A 53 -17.63 10.42 7.83
CA PRO A 53 -17.89 11.79 7.45
C PRO A 53 -17.08 12.16 6.18
N PRO A 54 -17.66 12.94 5.25
CA PRO A 54 -17.00 13.28 3.99
C PRO A 54 -15.83 14.26 4.21
N PHE A 55 -16.02 15.22 5.11
CA PHE A 55 -15.06 16.30 5.36
C PHE A 55 -15.13 16.82 6.80
N THR A 56 -14.17 17.69 7.16
CA THR A 56 -14.21 18.54 8.34
C THR A 56 -13.73 19.95 8.00
N VAL A 57 -14.16 20.96 8.75
CA VAL A 57 -13.74 22.36 8.59
C VAL A 57 -13.12 22.84 9.90
N LEU A 58 -11.98 23.51 9.81
CA LEU A 58 -11.19 23.98 10.96
C LEU A 58 -10.87 25.46 10.77
N GLU A 59 -10.97 26.26 11.82
CA GLU A 59 -10.51 27.65 11.78
C GLU A 59 -9.07 27.75 12.31
N ARG A 60 -8.14 28.30 11.51
CA ARG A 60 -6.74 28.49 11.89
C ARG A 60 -6.22 29.81 11.35
N SER A 61 -5.63 30.63 12.23
CA SER A 61 -5.07 31.93 11.85
C SER A 61 -6.06 32.83 11.09
N GLY A 62 -7.35 32.73 11.41
CA GLY A 62 -8.43 33.46 10.74
C GLY A 62 -8.88 32.90 9.39
N LEU A 63 -8.37 31.74 8.97
CA LEU A 63 -8.80 31.02 7.76
C LEU A 63 -9.71 29.85 8.12
N LEU A 64 -10.74 29.64 7.32
CA LEU A 64 -11.50 28.39 7.28
C LEU A 64 -10.79 27.39 6.36
N VAL A 65 -10.34 26.28 6.94
CA VAL A 65 -9.65 25.19 6.23
C VAL A 65 -10.58 23.98 6.16
N GLY A 66 -11.03 23.64 4.96
CA GLY A 66 -11.81 22.43 4.68
C GLY A 66 -10.89 21.28 4.32
N ILE A 67 -11.13 20.11 4.92
CA ILE A 67 -10.38 18.88 4.65
C ILE A 67 -11.36 17.81 4.20
N ILE A 68 -11.23 17.34 2.96
CA ILE A 68 -12.02 16.27 2.35
C ILE A 68 -11.19 14.98 2.33
N GLY A 69 -11.78 13.84 2.70
CA GLY A 69 -11.09 12.55 2.65
C GLY A 69 -11.51 11.67 1.48
N ILE A 70 -10.56 10.97 0.86
CA ILE A 70 -10.83 9.93 -0.15
C ILE A 70 -10.09 8.65 0.24
N ALA A 71 -10.84 7.61 0.63
CA ALA A 71 -10.29 6.31 0.97
C ALA A 71 -9.80 5.57 -0.28
N SER A 72 -8.88 4.61 -0.09
CA SER A 72 -8.39 3.80 -1.20
C SER A 72 -9.54 3.01 -1.84
N ASN A 73 -9.75 3.22 -3.13
CA ASN A 73 -10.85 2.62 -3.88
C ASN A 73 -10.61 1.15 -4.28
N ILE A 74 -9.49 0.56 -3.89
CA ILE A 74 -9.13 -0.82 -4.27
C ILE A 74 -9.57 -1.84 -3.22
N VAL A 75 -10.07 -1.38 -2.07
CA VAL A 75 -10.37 -2.19 -0.88
C VAL A 75 -11.45 -3.25 -1.15
N ASP A 76 -12.42 -2.99 -2.01
CA ASP A 76 -13.45 -3.95 -2.44
C ASP A 76 -13.16 -4.60 -3.80
N LYS A 77 -12.00 -4.34 -4.41
CA LYS A 77 -11.62 -4.82 -5.74
C LYS A 77 -10.53 -5.88 -5.71
N VAL A 78 -9.48 -5.64 -4.92
CA VAL A 78 -8.27 -6.48 -4.93
C VAL A 78 -7.77 -6.86 -3.54
N MET A 79 -8.29 -6.28 -2.47
CA MET A 79 -7.91 -6.62 -1.10
C MET A 79 -8.72 -7.85 -0.60
N PRO A 80 -8.30 -8.54 0.47
CA PRO A 80 -9.05 -9.67 1.02
C PRO A 80 -10.51 -9.30 1.34
N ASP A 81 -11.47 -10.15 0.97
CA ASP A 81 -12.92 -9.87 1.06
C ASP A 81 -13.41 -9.37 2.44
N HIS A 82 -12.78 -9.83 3.53
CA HIS A 82 -13.17 -9.41 4.87
C HIS A 82 -12.86 -7.94 5.16
N PHE A 83 -11.97 -7.30 4.39
CA PHE A 83 -11.64 -5.87 4.54
C PHE A 83 -12.83 -4.99 4.17
N SER A 84 -13.63 -5.41 3.19
CA SER A 84 -14.72 -4.61 2.60
C SER A 84 -16.11 -5.24 2.80
N LYS A 85 -16.27 -6.19 3.74
CA LYS A 85 -17.53 -6.90 3.93
C LYS A 85 -18.68 -5.93 4.22
N GLY A 86 -19.64 -5.83 3.30
CA GLY A 86 -20.80 -4.94 3.39
C GLY A 86 -20.54 -3.51 2.89
N LEU A 87 -19.33 -3.21 2.41
CA LEU A 87 -18.93 -1.89 1.91
C LEU A 87 -18.71 -1.90 0.40
N SER A 88 -18.85 -0.74 -0.22
CA SER A 88 -18.46 -0.45 -1.61
C SER A 88 -17.66 0.85 -1.69
N PHE A 89 -16.73 0.91 -2.65
CA PHE A 89 -15.87 2.06 -2.84
C PHE A 89 -15.97 2.65 -4.26
N THR A 90 -16.32 3.93 -4.34
CA THR A 90 -16.27 4.69 -5.59
C THR A 90 -14.89 5.33 -5.79
N LEU A 91 -14.70 6.00 -6.93
CA LEU A 91 -13.48 6.79 -7.19
C LEU A 91 -13.48 8.14 -6.47
N GLY A 92 -14.61 8.60 -5.90
CA GLY A 92 -14.75 9.97 -5.39
C GLY A 92 -14.93 11.02 -6.49
N ARG A 93 -14.95 10.63 -7.78
CA ARG A 93 -15.00 11.53 -8.93
C ARG A 93 -16.31 12.32 -9.03
N GLU A 94 -17.44 11.67 -8.75
CA GLU A 94 -18.76 12.30 -8.82
C GLU A 94 -19.08 13.03 -7.51
N GLU A 95 -18.53 12.55 -6.39
CA GLU A 95 -18.76 13.05 -5.04
C GLU A 95 -17.97 14.32 -4.76
N LEU A 96 -16.70 14.38 -5.17
CA LEU A 96 -15.78 15.46 -4.83
C LEU A 96 -16.29 16.85 -5.26
N PRO A 97 -16.81 17.06 -6.50
CA PRO A 97 -17.35 18.36 -6.90
C PRO A 97 -18.50 18.87 -6.01
N LEU A 98 -19.29 17.97 -5.43
CA LEU A 98 -20.41 18.34 -4.55
C LEU A 98 -19.89 18.96 -3.25
N TYR A 99 -18.91 18.33 -2.62
CA TYR A 99 -18.31 18.82 -1.38
C TYR A 99 -17.44 20.06 -1.58
N ILE A 100 -16.76 20.19 -2.73
CA ILE A 100 -16.07 21.43 -3.10
C ILE A 100 -17.07 22.59 -3.18
N LYS A 101 -18.21 22.38 -3.85
CA LYS A 101 -19.25 23.41 -3.98
C LYS A 101 -19.85 23.79 -2.63
N GLU A 102 -20.04 22.82 -1.74
CA GLU A 102 -20.49 23.05 -0.36
C GLU A 102 -19.50 23.92 0.41
N MET A 103 -18.20 23.58 0.40
CA MET A 103 -17.15 24.36 1.03
C MET A 103 -17.04 25.79 0.47
N GLN A 104 -17.18 25.96 -0.84
CA GLN A 104 -17.19 27.28 -1.48
C GLN A 104 -18.39 28.12 -1.03
N HIS A 105 -19.57 27.51 -0.88
CA HIS A 105 -20.77 28.18 -0.37
C HIS A 105 -20.58 28.62 1.10
N GLU A 106 -19.90 27.81 1.90
CA GLU A 106 -19.50 28.13 3.27
C GLU A 106 -18.32 29.12 3.38
N ARG A 107 -17.78 29.56 2.24
CA ARG A 107 -16.62 30.48 2.14
C ARG A 107 -15.37 29.93 2.84
N VAL A 108 -15.13 28.63 2.69
CA VAL A 108 -13.85 28.02 3.06
C VAL A 108 -12.73 28.68 2.25
N ASP A 109 -11.66 29.09 2.93
CA ASP A 109 -10.53 29.80 2.33
C ASP A 109 -9.48 28.86 1.73
N LEU A 110 -9.41 27.61 2.22
CA LEU A 110 -8.48 26.59 1.76
C LEU A 110 -9.15 25.21 1.74
N ILE A 111 -9.22 24.58 0.58
CA ILE A 111 -9.76 23.23 0.39
C ILE A 111 -8.60 22.24 0.19
N ILE A 112 -8.46 21.34 1.15
CA ILE A 112 -7.46 20.27 1.16
C ILE A 112 -8.15 18.93 0.89
N VAL A 113 -7.60 18.13 -0.01
CA VAL A 113 -7.98 16.72 -0.18
C VAL A 113 -6.89 15.82 0.41
N ILE A 114 -7.24 14.97 1.38
CA ILE A 114 -6.40 13.86 1.85
C ILE A 114 -6.85 12.58 1.14
N SER A 115 -6.02 12.09 0.21
CA SER A 115 -6.40 10.98 -0.68
C SER A 115 -5.50 9.77 -0.50
N HIS A 116 -6.09 8.58 -0.59
CA HIS A 116 -5.38 7.31 -0.66
C HIS A 116 -5.65 6.55 -1.98
N LEU A 117 -6.07 7.24 -3.05
CA LEU A 117 -6.22 6.63 -4.38
C LEU A 117 -4.85 6.31 -5.01
N GLY A 118 -3.83 7.10 -4.68
CA GLY A 118 -2.48 6.98 -5.23
C GLY A 118 -2.19 8.03 -6.28
N PHE A 119 -0.93 8.43 -6.35
CA PHE A 119 -0.49 9.61 -7.08
C PHE A 119 -1.00 9.70 -8.53
N PRO A 120 -0.94 8.65 -9.38
CA PRO A 120 -1.47 8.75 -10.74
C PRO A 120 -2.99 8.99 -10.81
N GLN A 121 -3.76 8.38 -9.91
CA GLN A 121 -5.22 8.57 -9.86
C GLN A 121 -5.56 9.96 -9.33
N ASP A 122 -4.85 10.45 -8.31
CA ASP A 122 -5.04 11.78 -7.77
C ASP A 122 -4.72 12.87 -8.79
N VAL A 123 -3.64 12.70 -9.58
CA VAL A 123 -3.28 13.63 -10.65
C VAL A 123 -4.38 13.69 -11.72
N LEU A 124 -4.90 12.54 -12.16
CA LEU A 124 -5.99 12.51 -13.14
C LEU A 124 -7.27 13.12 -12.58
N LEU A 125 -7.61 12.83 -11.32
CA LEU A 125 -8.78 13.40 -10.68
C LEU A 125 -8.67 14.92 -10.52
N ALA A 126 -7.49 15.43 -10.13
CA ALA A 126 -7.22 16.86 -10.06
C ALA A 126 -7.27 17.56 -11.43
N GLN A 127 -6.98 16.86 -12.53
CA GLN A 127 -7.16 17.37 -13.89
C GLN A 127 -8.64 17.51 -14.26
N GLU A 128 -9.48 16.58 -13.78
CA GLU A 128 -10.91 16.53 -14.08
C GLU A 128 -11.76 17.42 -13.15
N VAL A 129 -11.29 17.66 -11.92
CA VAL A 129 -12.01 18.40 -10.87
C VAL A 129 -11.18 19.58 -10.37
N ALA A 130 -11.67 20.79 -10.60
CA ALA A 130 -11.08 22.03 -10.10
C ALA A 130 -11.67 22.45 -8.74
N GLY A 131 -11.04 23.43 -8.09
CA GLY A 131 -11.52 24.01 -6.82
C GLY A 131 -10.94 23.37 -5.56
N VAL A 132 -9.91 22.53 -5.70
CA VAL A 132 -9.05 22.08 -4.58
C VAL A 132 -7.77 22.91 -4.63
N ASP A 133 -7.26 23.30 -3.47
CA ASP A 133 -6.01 24.07 -3.38
C ASP A 133 -4.80 23.16 -3.12
N LEU A 134 -4.99 22.09 -2.34
CA LEU A 134 -3.93 21.19 -1.93
C LEU A 134 -4.39 19.73 -1.89
N TRP A 135 -3.64 18.85 -2.56
CA TRP A 135 -3.80 17.40 -2.50
C TRP A 135 -2.66 16.78 -1.69
N LEU A 136 -3.01 16.10 -0.60
CA LEU A 136 -2.12 15.25 0.17
C LEU A 136 -2.33 13.80 -0.27
N SER A 137 -1.57 13.37 -1.27
CA SER A 137 -1.69 12.04 -1.91
C SER A 137 -0.97 10.95 -1.11
N GLY A 138 -1.57 9.77 -1.03
CA GLY A 138 -1.10 8.57 -0.31
C GLY A 138 -0.84 7.37 -1.23
N HIS A 139 -0.87 6.15 -0.67
CA HIS A 139 -0.81 4.84 -1.35
C HIS A 139 0.47 4.46 -2.12
N THR A 140 0.93 5.30 -3.05
CA THR A 140 2.01 4.97 -3.99
C THR A 140 3.42 5.27 -3.47
N HIS A 141 3.53 5.91 -2.30
CA HIS A 141 4.78 6.18 -1.58
C HIS A 141 5.79 7.03 -2.36
N ASN A 142 5.33 7.88 -3.29
CA ASN A 142 6.21 8.80 -4.01
C ASN A 142 6.84 9.83 -3.06
N ARG A 143 8.04 10.30 -3.39
CA ARG A 143 8.71 11.40 -2.68
C ARG A 143 8.79 12.57 -3.63
N LEU A 144 7.97 13.59 -3.38
CA LEU A 144 7.94 14.81 -4.19
C LEU A 144 8.78 15.85 -3.48
N TYR A 145 9.90 16.24 -4.08
CA TYR A 145 10.73 17.34 -3.56
C TYR A 145 10.14 18.72 -3.91
N GLN A 146 9.32 18.78 -4.95
CA GLN A 146 8.55 19.94 -5.35
C GLN A 146 7.10 19.51 -5.61
N PRO A 147 6.10 20.35 -5.31
CA PRO A 147 4.71 20.05 -5.65
C PRO A 147 4.53 19.92 -7.15
N LEU A 148 3.64 19.00 -7.55
CA LEU A 148 3.09 19.01 -8.90
C LEU A 148 1.86 19.93 -8.90
N TYR A 149 1.81 20.89 -9.83
CA TYR A 149 0.64 21.76 -9.95
C TYR A 149 -0.30 21.29 -11.05
N VAL A 150 -1.58 21.13 -10.71
CA VAL A 150 -2.66 20.73 -11.63
C VAL A 150 -3.88 21.60 -11.35
N ASN A 151 -4.41 22.28 -12.37
CA ASN A 151 -5.57 23.18 -12.22
C ASN A 151 -5.43 24.20 -11.08
N GLY A 152 -4.21 24.68 -10.82
CA GLY A 152 -3.91 25.60 -9.71
C GLY A 152 -3.70 24.93 -8.35
N ALA A 153 -4.08 23.66 -8.20
CA ALA A 153 -3.89 22.89 -6.98
C ALA A 153 -2.44 22.37 -6.88
N ALA A 154 -1.85 22.45 -5.69
CA ALA A 154 -0.59 21.76 -5.39
C ALA A 154 -0.87 20.29 -5.02
N ILE A 155 -0.09 19.35 -5.57
CA ILE A 155 -0.17 17.92 -5.23
C ILE A 155 1.17 17.50 -4.64
N ILE A 156 1.13 16.95 -3.42
CA ILE A 156 2.31 16.45 -2.71
C ILE A 156 2.11 15.03 -2.20
N GLN A 157 3.24 14.35 -1.93
CA GLN A 157 3.31 13.04 -1.31
C GLN A 157 4.66 12.91 -0.59
N SER A 158 4.61 12.45 0.66
CA SER A 158 5.72 12.51 1.61
C SER A 158 6.42 11.16 1.81
N GLY A 159 6.43 10.30 0.80
CA GLY A 159 7.04 8.98 0.89
C GLY A 159 6.25 8.00 1.75
N CYS A 160 6.96 7.23 2.59
CA CYS A 160 6.39 6.19 3.45
C CYS A 160 7.25 5.94 4.70
N HIS A 161 6.76 5.09 5.60
CA HIS A 161 7.44 4.66 6.83
C HIS A 161 7.82 5.82 7.78
N ALA A 162 7.13 6.96 7.66
CA ALA A 162 7.48 8.21 8.33
C ALA A 162 8.94 8.66 8.07
N SER A 163 9.55 8.25 6.95
CA SER A 163 10.92 8.66 6.58
C SER A 163 11.01 10.15 6.22
N PHE A 164 9.87 10.78 5.91
CA PHE A 164 9.77 12.22 5.67
C PHE A 164 8.47 12.79 6.26
N LEU A 165 8.50 14.07 6.61
CA LEU A 165 7.36 14.90 6.94
C LEU A 165 7.19 15.97 5.85
N GLY A 166 6.00 16.04 5.23
CA GLY A 166 5.67 17.11 4.29
C GLY A 166 5.26 18.37 5.06
N ARG A 167 5.91 19.49 4.79
CA ARG A 167 5.59 20.80 5.36
C ARG A 167 5.08 21.72 4.26
N ILE A 168 3.93 22.33 4.51
CA ILE A 168 3.36 23.40 3.69
C ILE A 168 3.28 24.65 4.56
N ASP A 169 3.98 25.70 4.16
CA ASP A 169 3.86 27.03 4.75
C ASP A 169 3.01 27.91 3.82
N LEU A 170 2.02 28.60 4.39
CA LEU A 170 1.13 29.50 3.66
C LEU A 170 1.43 30.94 4.06
N GLU A 171 1.63 31.81 3.07
CA GLU A 171 1.74 33.25 3.29
C GLU A 171 0.39 33.91 3.08
N LEU A 172 0.03 34.83 3.98
CA LEU A 172 -1.24 35.53 3.96
C LEU A 172 -1.04 37.03 3.69
N GLU A 173 -1.75 37.54 2.68
CA GLU A 173 -1.84 38.96 2.38
C GLU A 173 -3.29 39.41 2.42
N GLY A 174 -3.59 40.41 3.26
CA GLY A 174 -4.97 40.92 3.41
C GLY A 174 -5.98 39.86 3.86
N GLY A 175 -5.53 38.83 4.60
CA GLY A 175 -6.38 37.72 5.05
C GLY A 175 -6.63 36.64 3.99
N ARG A 176 -5.91 36.64 2.87
CA ARG A 176 -6.00 35.62 1.80
C ARG A 176 -4.65 34.97 1.55
N ILE A 177 -4.66 33.72 1.11
CA ILE A 177 -3.44 33.00 0.74
C ILE A 177 -2.82 33.65 -0.50
N SER A 178 -1.59 34.13 -0.39
CA SER A 178 -0.81 34.71 -1.50
C SER A 178 0.21 33.73 -2.05
N GLN A 179 0.83 32.90 -1.19
CA GLN A 179 1.85 31.92 -1.58
C GLN A 179 1.75 30.63 -0.77
N LEU A 180 2.23 29.55 -1.38
CA LEU A 180 2.35 28.22 -0.79
C LEU A 180 3.78 27.73 -1.00
N HIS A 181 4.48 27.46 0.09
CA HIS A 181 5.84 26.92 0.09
C HIS A 181 5.84 25.48 0.58
N HIS A 182 6.43 24.58 -0.20
CA HIS A 182 6.55 23.17 0.15
C HIS A 182 7.98 22.81 0.53
N GLN A 183 8.11 22.01 1.59
CA GLN A 183 9.37 21.37 1.96
C GLN A 183 9.13 19.92 2.37
N LEU A 184 9.95 19.02 1.87
CA LEU A 184 9.99 17.62 2.32
C LEU A 184 11.11 17.45 3.34
N LEU A 185 10.75 17.28 4.61
CA LEU A 185 11.68 17.21 5.73
C LEU A 185 12.06 15.75 6.01
N PRO A 186 13.34 15.33 5.90
CA PRO A 186 13.73 13.98 6.28
C PRO A 186 13.64 13.79 7.80
N VAL A 187 13.06 12.67 8.23
CA VAL A 187 13.07 12.26 9.63
C VAL A 187 14.32 11.41 9.86
N THR A 188 15.27 11.96 10.60
CA THR A 188 16.60 11.34 10.82
C THR A 188 16.83 11.08 12.31
N GLU A 189 17.84 10.28 12.61
CA GLU A 189 18.31 9.96 13.96
C GLU A 189 18.76 11.19 14.77
N ASN A 190 18.98 12.33 14.11
CA ASN A 190 19.36 13.59 14.78
C ASN A 190 18.17 14.33 15.41
N ILE A 191 16.93 13.88 15.17
CA ILE A 191 15.73 14.45 15.78
C ILE A 191 15.47 13.70 17.09
N ALA A 192 15.54 14.43 18.21
CA ALA A 192 15.26 13.84 19.52
C ALA A 192 13.80 13.34 19.60
N PRO A 193 13.55 12.12 20.09
CA PRO A 193 12.19 11.64 20.35
C PRO A 193 11.46 12.55 21.35
N HIS A 194 10.15 12.74 21.15
CA HIS A 194 9.33 13.43 22.14
C HIS A 194 9.14 12.52 23.36
N PRO A 195 9.50 12.95 24.59
CA PRO A 195 9.56 12.06 25.76
C PRO A 195 8.26 11.30 26.05
N GLU A 196 7.12 11.99 25.98
CA GLU A 196 5.80 11.37 26.21
C GLU A 196 5.47 10.29 25.16
N VAL A 197 5.84 10.54 23.90
CA VAL A 197 5.55 9.61 22.80
C VAL A 197 6.46 8.39 22.90
N GLU A 198 7.74 8.61 23.21
CA GLU A 198 8.71 7.54 23.45
C GLU A 198 8.30 6.66 24.63
N GLU A 199 7.91 7.24 25.77
CA GLU A 199 7.43 6.46 26.92
C GLU A 199 6.20 5.62 26.56
N ASN A 200 5.25 6.21 25.82
CA ASN A 200 4.07 5.50 25.35
C ASN A 200 4.45 4.33 24.43
N ILE A 201 5.38 4.52 23.49
CA ILE A 201 5.87 3.45 22.62
C ILE A 201 6.52 2.34 23.44
N CYS A 202 7.44 2.69 24.35
CA CYS A 202 8.11 1.72 25.22
C CYS A 202 7.11 0.89 26.04
N ARG A 203 6.11 1.54 26.64
CA ARG A 203 5.07 0.87 27.42
C ARG A 203 4.24 -0.11 26.59
N GLN A 204 3.87 0.28 25.36
CA GLN A 204 3.08 -0.57 24.47
C GLN A 204 3.88 -1.75 23.90
N LEU A 205 5.19 -1.57 23.68
CA LEU A 205 6.06 -2.63 23.16
C LEU A 205 6.57 -3.58 24.26
N GLN A 206 6.60 -3.15 25.52
CA GLN A 206 7.18 -3.91 26.63
C GLN A 206 6.67 -5.37 26.73
N PRO A 207 5.36 -5.67 26.57
CA PRO A 207 4.87 -7.06 26.60
C PRO A 207 5.35 -7.93 25.44
N HIS A 208 5.73 -7.32 24.33
CA HIS A 208 6.09 -8.00 23.08
C HIS A 208 7.59 -7.98 22.79
N ARG A 209 8.36 -7.21 23.57
CA ARG A 209 9.77 -6.90 23.30
C ARG A 209 10.64 -8.15 23.17
N VAL A 210 10.53 -9.08 24.12
CA VAL A 210 11.30 -10.34 24.10
C VAL A 210 11.05 -11.14 22.83
N PHE A 211 9.79 -11.19 22.37
CA PHE A 211 9.43 -11.88 21.15
C PHE A 211 9.95 -11.15 19.90
N LEU A 212 9.69 -9.84 19.81
CA LEU A 212 10.02 -9.03 18.65
C LEU A 212 11.53 -8.86 18.44
N GLU A 213 12.32 -8.77 19.52
CA GLU A 213 13.79 -8.62 19.47
C GLU A 213 14.53 -9.96 19.33
N ARG A 214 13.82 -11.09 19.40
CA ARG A 214 14.42 -12.43 19.23
C ARG A 214 15.10 -12.53 17.87
N ILE A 215 16.38 -12.88 17.86
CA ILE A 215 17.11 -13.19 16.62
C ILE A 215 16.59 -14.52 16.05
N VAL A 216 16.14 -14.48 14.80
CA VAL A 216 15.55 -15.63 14.07
C VAL A 216 16.47 -16.16 12.98
N GLY A 217 17.54 -15.44 12.64
CA GLY A 217 18.54 -15.89 11.67
C GLY A 217 19.38 -14.74 11.13
N LYS A 218 19.92 -14.91 9.92
CA LYS A 218 20.75 -13.90 9.26
C LYS A 218 20.46 -13.81 7.76
N THR A 219 20.55 -12.61 7.21
CA THR A 219 20.57 -12.35 5.76
C THR A 219 21.95 -11.87 5.32
N ARG A 220 22.43 -12.36 4.17
CA ARG A 220 23.72 -11.96 3.58
C ARG A 220 23.60 -10.73 2.67
N THR A 221 22.39 -10.42 2.20
CA THR A 221 22.11 -9.27 1.34
C THR A 221 21.09 -8.33 1.97
N HIS A 222 21.13 -7.07 1.53
CA HIS A 222 20.12 -6.08 1.91
C HIS A 222 18.76 -6.47 1.33
N LEU A 223 17.74 -6.56 2.19
CA LEU A 223 16.36 -6.82 1.77
C LEU A 223 15.63 -5.50 1.57
N ASN A 224 15.24 -5.20 0.34
CA ASN A 224 14.51 -4.01 -0.05
C ASN A 224 13.29 -4.40 -0.89
N ARG A 225 12.21 -3.61 -0.78
CA ARG A 225 10.97 -3.79 -1.56
C ARG A 225 10.72 -2.70 -2.61
N ASN A 226 11.44 -1.58 -2.56
CA ASN A 226 11.13 -0.40 -3.39
C ASN A 226 11.65 -0.50 -4.84
N THR A 227 11.21 -1.53 -5.56
CA THR A 227 11.57 -1.83 -6.95
C THR A 227 10.33 -2.32 -7.69
N VAL A 228 10.14 -1.92 -8.94
CA VAL A 228 8.87 -2.17 -9.66
C VAL A 228 8.72 -3.63 -10.08
N LEU A 229 9.77 -4.24 -10.64
CA LEU A 229 9.68 -5.56 -11.29
C LEU A 229 9.94 -6.73 -10.32
N GLU A 230 11.00 -6.64 -9.52
CA GLU A 230 11.46 -7.69 -8.61
C GLU A 230 12.14 -7.06 -7.39
N SER A 231 12.07 -7.69 -6.22
CA SER A 231 12.65 -7.15 -4.98
C SER A 231 13.35 -8.24 -4.15
N SER A 232 14.46 -7.91 -3.49
CA SER A 232 15.20 -8.86 -2.66
C SER A 232 14.40 -9.31 -1.43
N MET A 233 13.58 -8.41 -0.88
CA MET A 233 12.71 -8.72 0.26
C MET A 233 11.64 -9.74 -0.11
N ASP A 234 10.99 -9.57 -1.27
CA ASP A 234 9.95 -10.50 -1.71
C ASP A 234 10.55 -11.81 -2.19
N ASN A 235 11.73 -11.79 -2.81
CA ASN A 235 12.45 -13.00 -3.16
C ASN A 235 12.72 -13.88 -1.93
N PHE A 236 13.08 -13.29 -0.78
CA PHE A 236 13.26 -14.05 0.47
C PHE A 236 11.95 -14.68 0.93
N LEU A 237 10.86 -13.91 0.96
CA LEU A 237 9.53 -14.44 1.30
C LEU A 237 9.18 -15.62 0.38
N LEU A 238 9.35 -15.47 -0.93
CA LEU A 238 9.00 -16.51 -1.89
C LEU A 238 9.92 -17.74 -1.79
N GLN A 239 11.21 -17.56 -1.46
CA GLN A 239 12.11 -18.67 -1.19
C GLN A 239 11.62 -19.50 -0.01
N SER A 240 11.10 -18.87 1.05
CA SER A 240 10.56 -19.60 2.20
C SER A 240 9.31 -20.41 1.84
N LEU A 241 8.46 -19.88 0.94
CA LEU A 241 7.30 -20.61 0.45
C LEU A 241 7.71 -21.82 -0.40
N ILE A 242 8.71 -21.68 -1.27
CA ILE A 242 9.24 -22.79 -2.09
C ILE A 242 9.93 -23.84 -1.21
N ASP A 243 10.78 -23.44 -0.27
CA ASP A 243 11.46 -24.37 0.66
C ASP A 243 10.45 -25.16 1.51
N LEU A 244 9.34 -24.52 1.91
CA LEU A 244 8.30 -25.17 2.68
C LEU A 244 7.48 -26.19 1.85
N THR A 245 7.15 -25.84 0.61
CA THR A 245 6.13 -26.56 -0.17
C THR A 245 6.69 -27.44 -1.28
N GLY A 246 7.91 -27.18 -1.76
CA GLY A 246 8.47 -27.80 -2.95
C GLY A 246 7.81 -27.38 -4.27
N ALA A 247 6.97 -26.34 -4.26
CA ALA A 247 6.19 -25.91 -5.43
C ALA A 247 7.07 -25.50 -6.63
N ASP A 248 6.49 -25.50 -7.83
CA ASP A 248 7.18 -25.10 -9.06
C ASP A 248 7.49 -23.62 -9.10
N VAL A 249 6.52 -22.83 -8.63
CA VAL A 249 6.56 -21.37 -8.59
C VAL A 249 5.97 -20.86 -7.29
N ALA A 250 6.34 -19.64 -6.90
CA ALA A 250 5.71 -18.97 -5.77
C ALA A 250 5.31 -17.55 -6.11
N PHE A 251 4.21 -17.06 -5.54
CA PHE A 251 3.68 -15.72 -5.78
C PHE A 251 3.32 -14.93 -4.51
N CYS A 252 3.58 -13.64 -4.53
CA CYS A 252 2.97 -12.67 -3.61
C CYS A 252 2.69 -11.37 -4.37
N ASN A 253 1.96 -10.46 -3.73
CA ASN A 253 1.69 -9.16 -4.35
C ASN A 253 2.94 -8.26 -4.32
N GLY A 254 3.08 -7.39 -5.31
CA GLY A 254 4.10 -6.33 -5.29
C GLY A 254 3.72 -5.20 -4.34
N TRP A 255 3.82 -5.42 -3.03
CA TRP A 255 3.49 -4.39 -2.03
C TRP A 255 4.52 -3.25 -2.00
N ARG A 256 4.16 -2.12 -1.41
CA ARG A 256 5.05 -0.95 -1.22
C ARG A 256 5.45 -0.70 0.24
N TYR A 257 4.90 -1.44 1.21
CA TYR A 257 5.29 -1.37 2.62
C TYR A 257 6.48 -2.30 2.92
N GLY A 258 7.05 -2.20 4.12
CA GLY A 258 8.22 -2.98 4.53
C GLY A 258 9.48 -2.13 4.43
N ALA A 259 10.00 -1.70 5.59
CA ALA A 259 11.24 -0.94 5.68
C ALA A 259 12.44 -1.82 5.27
N PRO A 260 13.48 -1.26 4.62
CA PRO A 260 14.66 -2.04 4.24
C PRO A 260 15.33 -2.70 5.45
N ILE A 261 15.77 -3.95 5.29
CA ILE A 261 16.48 -4.72 6.33
C ILE A 261 17.94 -4.86 5.89
N PRO A 262 18.91 -4.33 6.66
CA PRO A 262 20.33 -4.49 6.35
C PRO A 262 20.79 -5.95 6.39
N ALA A 263 21.87 -6.25 5.65
CA ALA A 263 22.57 -7.52 5.82
C ALA A 263 23.05 -7.69 7.27
N GLY A 264 22.92 -8.90 7.82
CA GLY A 264 23.24 -9.20 9.22
C GLY A 264 22.18 -10.03 9.92
N SER A 265 22.12 -9.89 11.24
CA SER A 265 21.12 -10.56 12.09
C SER A 265 19.72 -10.06 11.80
N MET A 266 18.76 -10.98 11.73
CA MET A 266 17.34 -10.68 11.59
C MET A 266 16.60 -11.04 12.86
N THR A 267 15.62 -10.21 13.21
CA THR A 267 14.72 -10.37 14.36
C THR A 267 13.34 -10.86 13.91
N ALA A 268 12.51 -11.33 14.86
CA ALA A 268 11.12 -11.64 14.56
C ALA A 268 10.36 -10.40 14.03
N ASN A 269 10.66 -9.21 14.57
CA ASN A 269 10.08 -7.96 14.08
C ASN A 269 10.38 -7.69 12.60
N ASP A 270 11.57 -8.06 12.11
CA ASP A 270 11.93 -7.93 10.70
C ASP A 270 11.02 -8.78 9.81
N LEU A 271 10.60 -9.96 10.27
CA LEU A 271 9.67 -10.82 9.54
C LEU A 271 8.25 -10.24 9.48
N TYR A 272 7.78 -9.66 10.59
CA TYR A 272 6.50 -8.93 10.59
C TYR A 272 6.57 -7.64 9.77
N ASN A 273 7.73 -6.98 9.67
CA ASN A 273 7.92 -5.85 8.75
C ASN A 273 7.81 -6.28 7.27
N ILE A 274 8.23 -7.50 6.93
CA ILE A 274 8.08 -8.05 5.57
C ILE A 274 6.60 -8.32 5.24
N ILE A 275 5.84 -8.93 6.16
CA ILE A 275 4.44 -9.29 5.95
C ILE A 275 3.60 -9.19 7.24
N PRO A 276 3.10 -8.00 7.61
CA PRO A 276 2.50 -7.74 8.92
C PRO A 276 1.24 -8.55 9.23
N SER A 277 0.46 -8.89 8.21
CA SER A 277 -0.76 -9.70 8.36
C SER A 277 -0.49 -11.19 8.62
N ASP A 278 0.76 -11.62 8.40
CA ASP A 278 1.23 -12.99 8.59
C ASP A 278 0.23 -14.04 8.05
N PRO A 279 -0.22 -13.98 6.79
CA PRO A 279 -1.26 -14.88 6.30
C PRO A 279 -0.80 -16.35 6.31
N PRO A 280 -1.73 -17.33 6.24
CA PRO A 280 -1.34 -18.72 5.97
C PRO A 280 -0.57 -18.80 4.64
N VAL A 281 0.37 -19.75 4.56
CA VAL A 281 0.95 -20.14 3.29
C VAL A 281 -0.07 -21.01 2.57
N SER A 282 -0.38 -20.67 1.32
CA SER A 282 -1.35 -21.39 0.52
C SER A 282 -0.67 -22.13 -0.62
N HIS A 283 -1.28 -23.23 -1.07
CA HIS A 283 -0.85 -24.01 -2.22
C HIS A 283 -2.01 -24.17 -3.21
N VAL A 284 -1.72 -24.17 -4.51
CA VAL A 284 -2.71 -24.32 -5.59
C VAL A 284 -2.07 -24.95 -6.82
N LYS A 285 -2.87 -25.60 -7.68
CA LYS A 285 -2.44 -26.02 -9.01
C LYS A 285 -2.96 -25.05 -10.07
N LEU A 286 -2.09 -24.65 -10.99
CA LEU A 286 -2.40 -23.75 -12.10
C LEU A 286 -2.05 -24.38 -13.44
N PHE A 287 -2.86 -24.15 -14.46
CA PHE A 287 -2.44 -24.32 -15.84
C PHE A 287 -1.48 -23.21 -16.25
N GLY A 288 -0.59 -23.49 -17.21
CA GLY A 288 0.31 -22.47 -17.75
C GLY A 288 -0.44 -21.24 -18.30
N ARG A 289 -1.57 -21.44 -18.99
CA ARG A 289 -2.41 -20.32 -19.46
C ARG A 289 -2.93 -19.42 -18.34
N GLU A 290 -3.26 -19.98 -17.18
CA GLU A 290 -3.74 -19.20 -16.03
C GLU A 290 -2.61 -18.34 -15.45
N ILE A 291 -1.38 -18.86 -15.41
CA ILE A 291 -0.20 -18.08 -14.99
C ILE A 291 0.03 -16.92 -15.97
N TRP A 292 -0.06 -17.18 -17.28
CA TRP A 292 0.08 -16.16 -18.31
C TRP A 292 -0.96 -15.04 -18.14
N GLU A 293 -2.24 -15.39 -18.10
CA GLU A 293 -3.36 -14.45 -17.94
C GLU A 293 -3.23 -13.64 -16.64
N MET A 294 -2.90 -14.31 -15.53
CA MET A 294 -2.72 -13.65 -14.24
C MET A 294 -1.61 -12.60 -14.27
N MET A 295 -0.49 -12.91 -14.94
CA MET A 295 0.63 -11.97 -15.07
C MET A 295 0.31 -10.83 -16.04
N GLU A 296 -0.35 -11.09 -17.17
CA GLU A 296 -0.83 -10.04 -18.08
C GLU A 296 -1.79 -9.06 -17.37
N GLU A 297 -2.74 -9.58 -16.60
CA GLU A 297 -3.66 -8.74 -15.84
C GLU A 297 -2.95 -7.87 -14.79
N ASN A 298 -1.94 -8.43 -14.13
CA ASN A 298 -1.15 -7.66 -13.17
C ASN A 298 -0.29 -6.59 -13.87
N LEU A 299 0.36 -6.92 -14.99
CA LEU A 299 1.12 -5.95 -15.77
C LEU A 299 0.22 -4.81 -16.25
N GLU A 300 -1.00 -5.10 -16.69
CA GLU A 300 -1.98 -4.07 -17.04
C GLU A 300 -2.35 -3.19 -15.83
N ARG A 301 -2.59 -3.79 -14.66
CA ARG A 301 -2.88 -3.02 -13.42
C ARG A 301 -1.70 -2.19 -12.91
N THR A 302 -0.48 -2.50 -13.32
CA THR A 302 0.72 -1.72 -12.96
C THR A 302 1.05 -0.65 -14.00
N PHE A 303 0.86 -0.94 -15.29
CA PHE A 303 1.33 -0.12 -16.40
C PHE A 303 0.21 0.38 -17.33
N SER A 304 -1.04 0.34 -16.89
CA SER A 304 -2.17 0.91 -17.65
C SER A 304 -1.91 2.39 -17.96
N CYS A 305 -2.14 2.77 -19.22
CA CYS A 305 -2.10 4.17 -19.67
C CYS A 305 -3.24 5.01 -19.09
N ASN A 306 -4.33 4.37 -18.63
CA ASN A 306 -5.36 5.03 -17.85
C ASN A 306 -5.06 4.85 -16.35
N PRO A 307 -4.71 5.94 -15.62
CA PRO A 307 -4.45 5.90 -14.18
C PRO A 307 -5.54 5.25 -13.33
N TYR A 308 -6.83 5.40 -13.68
CA TYR A 308 -7.93 4.80 -12.91
C TYR A 308 -7.99 3.27 -12.98
N ASN A 309 -7.33 2.67 -13.97
CA ASN A 309 -7.18 1.22 -14.04
C ASN A 309 -5.96 0.71 -13.24
N GLN A 310 -5.11 1.61 -12.72
CA GLN A 310 -3.98 1.23 -11.89
C GLN A 310 -4.41 0.95 -10.46
N MET A 311 -3.82 -0.06 -9.83
CA MET A 311 -4.17 -0.45 -8.44
C MET A 311 -3.15 0.06 -7.40
N GLY A 312 -2.11 0.76 -7.84
CA GLY A 312 -1.04 1.31 -6.99
C GLY A 312 -0.05 0.29 -6.40
N GLY A 313 -0.18 -1.00 -6.72
CA GLY A 313 0.85 -2.01 -6.46
C GLY A 313 1.98 -2.00 -7.50
N TYR A 314 3.08 -2.68 -7.19
CA TYR A 314 4.12 -3.07 -8.14
C TYR A 314 3.76 -4.38 -8.86
N VAL A 315 4.63 -4.82 -9.77
CA VAL A 315 4.44 -6.10 -10.45
C VAL A 315 4.40 -7.22 -9.42
N LYS A 316 3.46 -8.16 -9.60
CA LYS A 316 3.30 -9.36 -8.79
C LYS A 316 4.64 -10.08 -8.73
N ARG A 317 5.04 -10.42 -7.51
CA ARG A 317 6.34 -11.05 -7.25
C ARG A 317 6.22 -12.53 -7.56
N CYS A 318 7.23 -13.06 -8.20
CA CYS A 318 7.29 -14.46 -8.57
C CYS A 318 8.68 -15.03 -8.35
N LEU A 319 8.75 -16.30 -7.95
CA LEU A 319 9.96 -17.09 -7.88
C LEU A 319 9.76 -18.39 -8.66
N GLY A 320 10.79 -18.87 -9.35
CA GLY A 320 10.71 -20.03 -10.24
C GLY A 320 10.17 -19.72 -11.65
N LEU A 321 9.90 -18.45 -11.92
CA LEU A 321 9.33 -17.92 -13.16
C LEU A 321 10.26 -16.86 -13.76
N ASN A 322 10.47 -16.90 -15.08
CA ASN A 322 11.11 -15.83 -15.83
C ASN A 322 10.13 -15.27 -16.86
N ILE A 323 9.97 -13.95 -16.91
CA ILE A 323 9.07 -13.25 -17.83
C ILE A 323 9.87 -12.20 -18.62
N TYR A 324 9.73 -12.23 -19.94
CA TYR A 324 10.19 -11.17 -20.83
C TYR A 324 8.96 -10.47 -21.40
N PHE A 325 8.85 -9.16 -21.22
CA PHE A 325 7.65 -8.42 -21.60
C PHE A 325 7.98 -7.03 -22.15
N LYS A 326 7.03 -6.45 -22.88
CA LYS A 326 7.09 -5.09 -23.44
C LYS A 326 6.05 -4.22 -22.75
N ILE A 327 6.50 -3.10 -22.17
CA ILE A 327 5.62 -2.21 -21.39
C ILE A 327 4.69 -1.42 -22.31
N GLU A 328 5.13 -1.10 -23.52
CA GLU A 328 4.39 -0.32 -24.52
C GLU A 328 3.29 -1.11 -25.23
N ASN A 329 3.31 -2.44 -25.14
CA ASN A 329 2.35 -3.28 -25.83
C ASN A 329 0.93 -3.13 -25.24
N PRO A 330 -0.11 -3.33 -26.07
CA PRO A 330 -1.50 -3.29 -25.62
C PRO A 330 -1.79 -4.28 -24.51
N LYS A 331 -2.85 -3.99 -23.74
CA LYS A 331 -3.40 -4.89 -22.71
C LYS A 331 -3.55 -6.33 -23.24
N GLY A 332 -2.98 -7.29 -22.52
CA GLY A 332 -3.05 -8.71 -22.86
C GLY A 332 -2.02 -9.18 -23.90
N CYS A 333 -1.13 -8.29 -24.35
CA CYS A 333 -0.07 -8.60 -25.31
C CYS A 333 1.31 -8.15 -24.81
N ARG A 334 1.46 -7.90 -23.51
CA ARG A 334 2.71 -7.37 -22.93
C ARG A 334 3.77 -8.46 -22.85
N ILE A 335 3.41 -9.66 -22.40
CA ILE A 335 4.33 -10.80 -22.24
C ILE A 335 4.72 -11.35 -23.61
N GLN A 336 6.01 -11.45 -23.86
CA GLN A 336 6.59 -12.01 -25.07
C GLN A 336 6.96 -13.48 -24.86
N GLU A 337 7.63 -13.77 -23.74
CA GLU A 337 8.04 -15.11 -23.37
C GLU A 337 7.95 -15.32 -21.86
N MET A 338 7.66 -16.56 -21.47
CA MET A 338 7.56 -16.98 -20.08
C MET A 338 8.17 -18.37 -19.92
N PHE A 339 8.96 -18.55 -18.86
CA PHE A 339 9.65 -19.80 -18.54
C PHE A 339 9.43 -20.18 -17.08
N ILE A 340 9.23 -21.48 -16.82
CA ILE A 340 9.21 -22.05 -15.48
C ILE A 340 10.38 -23.00 -15.35
N ARG A 341 11.25 -22.78 -14.36
CA ARG A 341 12.46 -23.59 -14.11
C ARG A 341 13.31 -23.79 -15.39
N GLY A 342 13.50 -22.72 -16.15
CA GLY A 342 14.31 -22.71 -17.39
C GLY A 342 13.67 -23.34 -18.62
N LYS A 343 12.43 -23.84 -18.53
CA LYS A 343 11.68 -24.38 -19.68
C LYS A 343 10.55 -23.44 -20.07
N ARG A 344 10.33 -23.27 -21.37
CA ARG A 344 9.22 -22.44 -21.88
C ARG A 344 7.90 -22.93 -21.29
N LEU A 345 7.07 -21.99 -20.85
CA LEU A 345 5.75 -22.28 -20.31
C LEU A 345 4.90 -23.04 -21.34
N LEU A 346 4.29 -24.14 -20.91
CA LEU A 346 3.33 -24.90 -21.71
C LEU A 346 1.91 -24.57 -21.24
N PRO A 347 1.04 -23.99 -22.09
CA PRO A 347 -0.28 -23.50 -21.68
C PRO A 347 -1.15 -24.53 -20.96
N ASP A 348 -1.11 -25.80 -21.40
CA ASP A 348 -1.97 -26.87 -20.88
C ASP A 348 -1.29 -27.73 -19.80
N ALA A 349 0.00 -27.52 -19.54
CA ALA A 349 0.68 -28.20 -18.44
C ALA A 349 0.23 -27.63 -17.09
N THR A 350 0.22 -28.48 -16.07
CA THR A 350 -0.12 -28.08 -14.70
C THR A 350 1.15 -27.84 -13.89
N TYR A 351 1.16 -26.74 -13.15
CA TYR A 351 2.24 -26.32 -12.27
C TYR A 351 1.70 -26.17 -10.85
N SER A 352 2.49 -26.61 -9.88
CA SER A 352 2.24 -26.35 -8.45
C SER A 352 2.69 -24.94 -8.09
N ALA A 353 1.89 -24.20 -7.33
CA ALA A 353 2.19 -22.85 -6.92
C ALA A 353 1.94 -22.65 -5.42
N ALA A 354 2.94 -22.09 -4.72
CA ALA A 354 2.78 -21.60 -3.36
C ALA A 354 2.54 -20.08 -3.38
N PHE A 355 1.75 -19.55 -2.45
CA PHE A 355 1.50 -18.11 -2.42
C PHE A 355 1.01 -17.65 -1.06
N VAL A 356 0.97 -16.33 -0.89
CA VAL A 356 0.32 -15.69 0.25
C VAL A 356 -0.74 -14.71 -0.23
N THR A 357 -1.91 -14.77 0.40
CA THR A 357 -3.10 -13.93 0.13
C THR A 357 -3.73 -14.10 -1.25
N VAL A 358 -5.00 -13.72 -1.40
CA VAL A 358 -5.68 -13.65 -2.70
C VAL A 358 -5.05 -12.62 -3.66
N GLN A 359 -4.26 -11.69 -3.16
CA GLN A 359 -3.48 -10.78 -4.00
C GLN A 359 -2.30 -11.48 -4.67
N GLY A 360 -1.75 -12.54 -4.06
CA GLY A 360 -0.74 -13.40 -4.67
C GLY A 360 -1.34 -14.19 -5.83
N ILE A 361 -2.40 -14.95 -5.59
CA ILE A 361 -3.14 -15.68 -6.62
C ILE A 361 -4.65 -15.48 -6.41
N PRO A 362 -5.33 -14.70 -7.28
CA PRO A 362 -6.77 -14.45 -7.21
C PRO A 362 -7.61 -15.73 -7.20
N LEU A 363 -8.79 -15.68 -6.57
CA LEU A 363 -9.68 -16.85 -6.41
C LEU A 363 -10.18 -17.44 -7.74
N LYS A 364 -10.22 -16.64 -8.81
CA LYS A 364 -10.62 -17.09 -10.14
C LYS A 364 -9.60 -18.00 -10.84
N TYR A 365 -8.38 -18.09 -10.31
CA TYR A 365 -7.32 -18.91 -10.89
C TYR A 365 -7.01 -20.14 -10.04
N GLY A 366 -6.74 -21.23 -10.75
CA GLY A 366 -6.25 -22.46 -10.20
C GLY A 366 -7.33 -23.31 -9.54
N ARG A 367 -6.87 -24.47 -9.06
CA ARG A 367 -7.67 -25.53 -8.48
C ARG A 367 -6.94 -26.18 -7.32
N ASP A 368 -7.67 -26.97 -6.54
CA ASP A 368 -7.13 -27.71 -5.39
C ASP A 368 -6.43 -26.75 -4.41
N ARG A 369 -7.02 -25.57 -4.17
CA ARG A 369 -6.46 -24.56 -3.27
C ARG A 369 -6.54 -25.06 -1.83
N VAL A 370 -5.42 -24.99 -1.13
CA VAL A 370 -5.31 -25.39 0.28
C VAL A 370 -4.51 -24.33 1.03
N ASP A 371 -5.02 -23.90 2.18
CA ASP A 371 -4.25 -23.14 3.17
C ASP A 371 -3.54 -24.12 4.10
N LEU A 372 -2.23 -23.96 4.25
CA LEU A 372 -1.45 -24.74 5.19
C LEU A 372 -1.62 -24.19 6.60
N GLU A 373 -1.35 -25.03 7.60
CA GLU A 373 -1.34 -24.62 9.01
C GLU A 373 -0.18 -23.64 9.33
N ILE A 374 0.83 -23.63 8.48
CA ILE A 374 2.03 -22.79 8.62
C ILE A 374 1.79 -21.42 7.99
N ARG A 375 2.13 -20.38 8.74
CA ARG A 375 1.97 -18.98 8.33
C ARG A 375 3.26 -18.42 7.72
N ALA A 376 3.14 -17.28 7.04
CA ALA A 376 4.23 -16.69 6.27
C ALA A 376 5.47 -16.35 7.12
N VAL A 377 5.29 -15.82 8.34
CA VAL A 377 6.38 -15.52 9.28
C VAL A 377 7.07 -16.80 9.71
N GLU A 378 6.31 -17.83 10.09
CA GLU A 378 6.87 -19.12 10.48
C GLU A 378 7.63 -19.79 9.32
N ALA A 379 7.12 -19.71 8.09
CA ALA A 379 7.82 -20.23 6.91
C ALA A 379 9.19 -19.56 6.73
N MET A 380 9.27 -18.24 6.88
CA MET A 380 10.52 -17.48 6.86
C MET A 380 11.46 -17.86 8.02
N GLU A 381 10.95 -18.02 9.25
CA GLU A 381 11.74 -18.50 10.39
C GLU A 381 12.34 -19.89 10.14
N ARG A 382 11.56 -20.82 9.58
CA ARG A 382 12.03 -22.18 9.24
C ARG A 382 13.16 -22.15 8.20
N LEU A 383 13.07 -21.29 7.19
CA LEU A 383 14.14 -21.13 6.19
C LEU A 383 15.42 -20.58 6.85
N LEU A 384 15.27 -19.55 7.69
CA LEU A 384 16.39 -18.93 8.41
C LEU A 384 17.07 -19.87 9.41
N ALA A 385 16.32 -20.79 10.02
CA ALA A 385 16.87 -21.82 10.91
C ALA A 385 17.76 -22.83 10.18
N LYS A 386 17.53 -23.06 8.88
CA LYS A 386 18.34 -23.96 8.05
C LYS A 386 19.61 -23.28 7.54
N GLN A 387 19.53 -22.01 7.16
CA GLN A 387 20.62 -21.31 6.51
C GLN A 387 20.50 -19.78 6.58
N ALA A 388 21.64 -19.11 6.43
CA ALA A 388 21.64 -17.67 6.14
C ALA A 388 21.09 -17.43 4.74
N VAL A 389 20.14 -16.51 4.62
CA VAL A 389 19.47 -16.23 3.34
C VAL A 389 20.36 -15.38 2.45
N ASN A 390 20.39 -15.72 1.16
CA ASN A 390 20.87 -14.84 0.10
C ASN A 390 19.72 -14.59 -0.89
N SER A 391 19.35 -13.33 -1.09
CA SER A 391 18.18 -12.96 -1.88
C SER A 391 18.51 -11.81 -2.83
N ASP A 392 19.34 -12.08 -3.83
CA ASP A 392 19.66 -11.12 -4.89
C ASP A 392 18.52 -10.99 -5.92
N LEU A 393 18.57 -9.95 -6.75
CA LEU A 393 17.68 -9.83 -7.91
C LEU A 393 18.13 -10.84 -8.98
N MET A 394 17.21 -11.66 -9.47
CA MET A 394 17.52 -12.74 -10.43
C MET A 394 17.18 -12.38 -11.88
N GLY A 395 16.53 -11.23 -12.12
CA GLY A 395 15.99 -10.92 -13.43
C GLY A 395 14.77 -11.80 -13.75
N SER A 396 13.94 -12.05 -12.73
CA SER A 396 12.74 -12.88 -12.87
C SER A 396 11.71 -12.23 -13.79
N ILE A 397 11.70 -10.90 -13.88
CA ILE A 397 10.83 -10.13 -14.79
C ILE A 397 11.68 -9.05 -15.46
N VAL A 398 11.76 -9.10 -16.79
CA VAL A 398 12.61 -8.23 -17.60
C VAL A 398 11.77 -7.52 -18.66
N ALA A 399 11.84 -6.19 -18.69
CA ALA A 399 11.31 -5.40 -19.80
C ALA A 399 12.33 -5.43 -20.96
N VAL A 400 11.90 -5.81 -22.17
CA VAL A 400 12.77 -6.06 -23.34
C VAL A 400 12.48 -5.18 -24.54
#